data_AF-A0A1L4DGY4-F1
#
_entry.id   AF-A0A1L4DGY4-F1
#
_cell.length_a   1.000
_cell.length_b   1.000
_cell.length_c   1.000
_cell.angle_alpha   90.00
_cell.angle_beta   90.00
_cell.angle_gamma   90.00
#
_symmetry.space_group_name_H-M   'P 1'
#
loop_
_entity.id
_entity.type
_entity.pdbx_description
1 polymer ?
#
loop_
_entity_poly.entity_id
_entity_poly.type
_entity_poly.pdbx_seq_one_letter_code
_entity_poly.pdbx_strand_id
1 'polypeptide(L)'
;MKNKNIVKLFFISILLVMACNSYIKEKEEIDSILSKVPTLNNKTDIEEFKNYKGKLNELKERFKDVGNAELKEKMLNLQGLFQDKLAAKLAALREAKQKIEGITDSDTSTAKTKIWAEAKLVGVTVKFSGSNTSGNGEKMSKEAIEQIDKIIEFLEEGTN
;
A
#
# COMPACT_ATOMS: atom_id res chain seq x y z
N MET A 1 -44.33 40.72 -18.64
CA MET A 1 -42.93 40.24 -18.82
C MET A 1 -42.34 39.68 -17.51
N LYS A 2 -42.91 38.65 -16.88
CA LYS A 2 -42.40 38.07 -15.61
C LYS A 2 -41.85 36.64 -15.70
N ASN A 3 -42.08 35.92 -16.81
CA ASN A 3 -41.69 34.50 -16.95
C ASN A 3 -40.25 34.25 -17.42
N LYS A 4 -39.49 35.27 -17.86
CA LYS A 4 -38.12 35.06 -18.40
C LYS A 4 -37.08 34.74 -17.32
N ASN A 5 -37.30 35.12 -16.05
CA ASN A 5 -36.35 34.85 -14.97
C ASN A 5 -36.51 33.45 -14.35
N ILE A 6 -37.71 32.88 -14.32
CA ILE A 6 -37.96 31.52 -13.77
C ILE A 6 -37.32 30.45 -14.66
N VAL A 7 -37.43 30.59 -15.98
CA VAL A 7 -36.79 29.65 -16.93
C VAL A 7 -35.26 29.70 -16.81
N LYS A 8 -34.67 30.89 -16.68
CA LYS A 8 -33.22 31.03 -16.44
C LYS A 8 -32.78 30.39 -15.13
N LEU A 9 -33.54 30.58 -14.05
CA LEU A 9 -33.27 29.93 -12.74
C LEU A 9 -33.37 28.40 -12.82
N PHE A 10 -34.33 27.86 -13.57
CA PHE A 10 -34.48 26.42 -13.78
C PHE A 10 -33.35 25.82 -14.62
N PHE A 11 -32.87 26.53 -15.65
CA PHE A 11 -31.71 26.08 -16.42
C PHE A 11 -30.43 26.10 -15.60
N ILE A 12 -30.25 27.11 -14.74
CA ILE A 12 -29.10 27.19 -13.84
C ILE A 12 -29.15 26.06 -12.81
N SER A 13 -30.32 25.71 -12.26
CA SER A 13 -30.44 24.61 -11.30
C SER A 13 -30.24 23.23 -11.94
N ILE A 14 -30.73 22.99 -13.16
CA ILE A 14 -30.48 21.74 -13.90
C ILE A 14 -28.99 21.60 -14.27
N LEU A 15 -28.33 22.69 -14.70
CA LEU A 15 -26.88 22.71 -14.95
C LEU A 15 -26.08 22.45 -13.68
N LEU A 16 -26.52 22.99 -12.53
CA LEU A 16 -25.90 22.71 -11.24
C LEU A 16 -26.05 21.23 -10.85
N VAL A 17 -27.23 20.64 -11.06
CA VAL A 17 -27.49 19.22 -10.75
C VAL A 17 -26.69 18.29 -11.67
N MET A 18 -26.58 18.59 -12.97
CA MET A 18 -25.74 17.81 -13.89
C MET A 18 -24.24 17.96 -13.61
N ALA A 19 -23.79 19.14 -13.15
CA ALA A 19 -22.41 19.32 -12.69
C ALA A 19 -22.14 18.58 -11.37
N CYS A 20 -23.11 18.55 -10.44
CA CYS A 20 -23.02 17.80 -9.18
C CYS A 20 -23.10 16.27 -9.38
N ASN A 21 -23.80 15.77 -10.41
CA ASN A 21 -23.85 14.35 -10.75
C ASN A 21 -22.70 13.86 -11.63
N SER A 22 -21.74 14.72 -11.95
CA SER A 22 -20.56 14.31 -12.70
C SER A 22 -19.64 13.44 -11.83
N TYR A 23 -19.12 12.36 -12.41
CA TYR A 23 -18.12 11.47 -11.82
C TYR A 23 -18.57 10.67 -10.57
N ILE A 24 -19.87 10.40 -10.38
CA ILE A 24 -20.36 9.63 -9.21
C ILE A 24 -19.69 8.25 -9.12
N LYS A 25 -19.66 7.50 -10.23
CA LYS A 25 -19.10 6.14 -10.25
C LYS A 25 -17.59 6.13 -9.98
N GLU A 26 -16.89 7.12 -10.52
CA GLU A 26 -15.47 7.34 -10.33
C GLU A 26 -15.15 7.68 -8.88
N LYS A 27 -15.97 8.51 -8.24
CA LYS A 27 -15.86 8.81 -6.81
C LYS A 27 -16.11 7.56 -5.96
N GLU A 28 -17.13 6.77 -6.28
CA GLU A 28 -17.43 5.49 -5.60
C GLU A 28 -16.29 4.48 -5.74
N GLU A 29 -15.66 4.42 -6.92
CA GLU A 29 -14.48 3.58 -7.17
C GLU A 29 -13.30 3.99 -6.28
N ILE A 30 -12.99 5.30 -6.22
CA ILE A 30 -11.94 5.84 -5.37
C ILE A 30 -12.26 5.61 -3.88
N ASP A 31 -13.51 5.84 -3.47
CA ASP A 31 -13.96 5.65 -2.08
C ASP A 31 -13.87 4.18 -1.66
N SER A 32 -14.20 3.25 -2.56
CA SER A 32 -14.01 1.82 -2.34
C SER A 32 -12.54 1.46 -2.09
N ILE A 33 -11.61 2.07 -2.83
CA ILE A 33 -10.17 1.84 -2.62
C ILE A 33 -9.67 2.54 -1.36
N LEU A 34 -10.11 3.77 -1.10
CA LEU A 34 -9.83 4.52 0.13
C LEU A 34 -10.29 3.77 1.39
N SER A 35 -11.35 2.98 1.31
CA SER A 35 -11.80 2.16 2.44
C SER A 35 -10.88 0.95 2.71
N LYS A 36 -10.13 0.50 1.70
CA LYS A 36 -9.30 -0.71 1.76
C LYS A 36 -7.82 -0.43 2.01
N VAL A 37 -7.25 0.60 1.42
CA VAL A 37 -5.84 0.98 1.65
C VAL A 37 -5.48 1.13 3.15
N PRO A 38 -6.36 1.62 4.05
CA PRO A 38 -6.09 1.68 5.48
C PRO A 38 -5.81 0.32 6.13
N THR A 39 -6.32 -0.78 5.56
CA THR A 39 -6.12 -2.14 6.10
C THR A 39 -4.74 -2.70 5.80
N LEU A 40 -4.02 -2.11 4.83
CA LEU A 40 -2.62 -2.44 4.55
C LEU A 40 -1.77 -2.22 5.79
N ASN A 41 -0.94 -3.21 6.10
CA ASN A 41 -0.05 -3.22 7.25
C ASN A 41 1.24 -3.98 6.93
N ASN A 42 2.15 -4.04 7.91
CA ASN A 42 3.48 -4.60 7.70
C ASN A 42 3.49 -6.11 7.41
N LYS A 43 2.42 -6.83 7.76
CA LYS A 43 2.26 -8.26 7.46
C LYS A 43 1.54 -8.52 6.15
N THR A 44 0.94 -7.49 5.56
CA THR A 44 0.23 -7.62 4.28
C THR A 44 1.19 -8.13 3.21
N ASP A 45 0.65 -9.03 2.38
CA ASP A 45 1.34 -9.65 1.26
C ASP A 45 1.81 -8.59 0.25
N ILE A 46 2.97 -8.82 -0.35
CA ILE A 46 3.55 -7.90 -1.33
C ILE A 46 2.67 -7.77 -2.58
N GLU A 47 2.01 -8.86 -3.02
CA GLU A 47 1.12 -8.84 -4.19
C GLU A 47 -0.10 -7.95 -3.94
N GLU A 48 -0.53 -7.80 -2.69
CA GLU A 48 -1.62 -6.89 -2.35
C GLU A 48 -1.16 -5.41 -2.46
N PHE A 49 0.03 -5.07 -1.96
CA PHE A 49 0.63 -3.74 -2.18
C PHE A 49 0.79 -3.42 -3.67
N LYS A 50 1.25 -4.40 -4.47
CA LYS A 50 1.41 -4.29 -5.92
C LYS A 50 0.07 -4.03 -6.62
N ASN A 51 -0.97 -4.78 -6.25
CA ASN A 51 -2.30 -4.63 -6.82
C ASN A 51 -2.85 -3.21 -6.58
N TYR A 52 -2.69 -2.68 -5.36
CA TYR A 52 -3.10 -1.29 -5.09
C TYR A 52 -2.24 -0.27 -5.83
N LYS A 53 -0.92 -0.46 -5.93
CA LYS A 53 -0.03 0.39 -6.74
C LYS A 53 -0.49 0.46 -8.20
N GLY A 54 -0.80 -0.70 -8.80
CA GLY A 54 -1.32 -0.80 -10.16
C GLY A 54 -2.64 -0.06 -10.35
N LYS A 55 -3.62 -0.31 -9.46
CA LYS A 55 -4.91 0.40 -9.47
C LYS A 55 -4.75 1.91 -9.32
N LEU A 56 -3.89 2.38 -8.43
CA LEU A 56 -3.61 3.81 -8.28
C LEU A 56 -3.03 4.43 -9.55
N ASN A 57 -2.13 3.72 -10.23
CA ASN A 57 -1.55 4.19 -11.49
C ASN A 57 -2.59 4.23 -12.62
N GLU A 58 -3.45 3.22 -12.73
CA GLU A 58 -4.57 3.20 -13.69
C GLU A 58 -5.54 4.37 -13.44
N LEU A 59 -5.90 4.63 -12.18
CA LEU A 59 -6.76 5.76 -11.82
C LEU A 59 -6.10 7.10 -12.11
N LYS A 60 -4.79 7.22 -11.82
CA LYS A 60 -4.01 8.42 -12.11
C LYS A 60 -4.03 8.74 -13.61
N GLU A 61 -3.81 7.75 -14.47
CA GLU A 61 -3.88 7.95 -15.92
C GLU A 61 -5.28 8.25 -16.42
N ARG A 62 -6.30 7.55 -15.91
CA ARG A 62 -7.71 7.80 -16.27
C ARG A 62 -8.18 9.20 -15.89
N PHE A 63 -7.66 9.77 -14.81
CA PHE A 63 -8.13 11.05 -14.27
C PHE A 63 -7.15 12.22 -14.41
N LYS A 64 -6.05 12.06 -15.18
CA LYS A 64 -5.03 13.11 -15.36
C LYS A 64 -5.59 14.42 -15.91
N ASP A 65 -6.59 14.34 -16.80
CA ASP A 65 -7.18 15.49 -17.48
C ASP A 65 -8.50 15.97 -16.82
N VAL A 66 -8.91 15.38 -15.69
CA VAL A 66 -10.18 15.72 -15.05
C VAL A 66 -10.09 17.08 -14.34
N GLY A 67 -11.04 17.97 -14.61
CA GLY A 67 -11.14 19.29 -13.97
C GLY A 67 -11.87 19.30 -12.62
N ASN A 68 -12.50 18.19 -12.22
CA ASN A 68 -13.31 18.11 -11.00
C ASN A 68 -12.42 18.16 -9.73
N ALA A 69 -12.61 19.20 -8.92
CA ALA A 69 -11.79 19.45 -7.72
C ALA A 69 -11.94 18.37 -6.65
N GLU A 70 -13.16 17.89 -6.42
CA GLU A 70 -13.44 16.86 -5.42
C GLU A 70 -12.81 15.51 -5.79
N LEU A 71 -12.89 15.11 -7.06
CA LEU A 71 -12.25 13.88 -7.55
C LEU A 71 -10.72 13.97 -7.41
N LYS A 72 -10.14 15.14 -7.73
CA LYS A 72 -8.70 15.39 -7.54
C LYS A 72 -8.29 15.26 -6.08
N GLU A 73 -9.05 15.87 -5.17
CA GLU A 73 -8.78 15.78 -3.73
C GLU A 73 -8.85 14.34 -3.22
N LYS A 74 -9.90 13.60 -3.58
CA LYS A 74 -10.02 12.17 -3.23
C LYS A 74 -8.83 11.35 -3.76
N MET A 75 -8.40 11.63 -4.99
CA MET A 75 -7.29 10.92 -5.60
C MET A 75 -5.94 11.27 -4.93
N LEU A 76 -5.73 12.52 -4.56
CA LEU A 76 -4.56 12.94 -3.77
C LEU A 76 -4.54 12.28 -2.39
N ASN A 77 -5.68 12.26 -1.70
CA ASN A 77 -5.81 11.60 -0.40
C ASN A 77 -5.50 10.10 -0.49
N LEU A 78 -6.01 9.42 -1.53
CA LEU A 78 -5.74 8.01 -1.76
C LEU A 78 -4.25 7.76 -2.05
N GLN A 79 -3.61 8.60 -2.87
CA GLN A 79 -2.17 8.53 -3.13
C GLN A 79 -1.36 8.71 -1.86
N GLY A 80 -1.65 9.76 -1.07
CA GLY A 80 -0.96 10.04 0.19
C GLY A 80 -1.09 8.87 1.17
N LEU A 81 -2.31 8.39 1.39
CA LEU A 81 -2.57 7.26 2.27
C LEU A 81 -1.81 5.99 1.84
N PHE A 82 -1.80 5.68 0.54
CA PHE A 82 -1.04 4.53 0.03
C PHE A 82 0.46 4.69 0.24
N GLN A 83 1.01 5.89 -0.02
CA GLN A 83 2.43 6.18 0.20
C GLN A 83 2.81 6.05 1.68
N ASP A 84 1.97 6.51 2.60
CA ASP A 84 2.20 6.35 4.04
C ASP A 84 2.28 4.86 4.42
N LYS A 85 1.37 4.04 3.88
CA LYS A 85 1.36 2.59 4.10
C LYS A 85 2.57 1.90 3.49
N LEU A 86 2.98 2.31 2.28
CA LEU A 86 4.16 1.78 1.61
C LEU A 86 5.43 2.13 2.39
N ALA A 87 5.56 3.38 2.83
CA ALA A 87 6.68 3.84 3.64
C ALA A 87 6.76 3.07 4.97
N ALA A 88 5.63 2.85 5.66
CA ALA A 88 5.58 2.05 6.88
C ALA A 88 6.01 0.60 6.65
N LYS A 89 5.57 -0.02 5.55
CA LYS A 89 5.97 -1.38 5.17
C LYS A 89 7.47 -1.46 4.89
N LEU A 90 8.03 -0.53 4.11
CA LEU A 90 9.45 -0.46 3.78
C LEU A 90 10.31 -0.23 5.04
N ALA A 91 9.90 0.67 5.93
CA ALA A 91 10.58 0.90 7.20
C ALA A 91 10.60 -0.36 8.05
N ALA A 92 9.47 -1.06 8.17
CA ALA A 92 9.38 -2.30 8.93
C ALA A 92 10.25 -3.43 8.34
N LEU A 93 10.30 -3.57 7.01
CA LEU A 93 11.17 -4.53 6.32
C LEU A 93 12.64 -4.26 6.62
N ARG A 94 13.09 -3.00 6.50
CA ARG A 94 14.47 -2.59 6.80
C ARG A 94 14.82 -2.80 8.28
N GLU A 95 13.90 -2.50 9.19
CA GLU A 95 14.08 -2.74 10.63
C GLU A 95 14.21 -4.24 10.93
N ALA A 96 13.35 -5.08 10.35
CA ALA A 96 13.42 -6.53 10.53
C ALA A 96 14.73 -7.09 9.99
N LYS A 97 15.17 -6.65 8.81
CA LYS A 97 16.47 -7.00 8.24
C LYS A 97 17.61 -6.66 9.21
N GLN A 98 17.67 -5.42 9.69
CA GLN A 98 18.71 -4.98 10.62
C GLN A 98 18.72 -5.80 11.92
N LYS A 99 17.54 -6.13 12.47
CA LYS A 99 17.41 -6.97 13.66
C LYS A 99 17.90 -8.40 13.44
N ILE A 100 17.68 -8.96 12.25
CA ILE A 100 18.13 -10.31 11.88
C ILE A 100 19.65 -10.32 11.65
N GLU A 101 20.18 -9.34 10.92
CA GLU A 101 21.63 -9.17 10.69
C GLU A 101 22.42 -8.96 11.99
N GLY A 102 21.82 -8.31 12.99
CA GLY A 102 22.43 -8.07 14.30
C GLY A 102 22.52 -9.31 15.22
N ILE A 103 22.10 -10.49 14.78
CA ILE A 103 22.13 -11.72 15.59
C ILE A 103 23.44 -12.48 15.34
N THR A 104 24.37 -12.42 16.30
CA THR A 104 25.70 -13.04 16.21
C THR A 104 25.69 -14.55 16.52
N ASP A 105 24.92 -15.00 17.52
CA ASP A 105 24.82 -16.42 17.93
C ASP A 105 23.55 -17.09 17.37
N SER A 106 23.45 -17.10 16.04
CA SER A 106 22.23 -17.45 15.31
C SER A 106 21.73 -18.88 15.53
N ASP A 107 22.59 -19.82 15.93
CA ASP A 107 22.25 -21.24 16.08
C ASP A 107 21.52 -21.61 17.38
N THR A 108 21.48 -20.69 18.34
CA THR A 108 20.72 -20.90 19.59
C THR A 108 19.22 -21.00 19.28
N SER A 109 18.49 -21.78 20.08
CA SER A 109 17.03 -21.90 19.92
C SER A 109 16.34 -20.53 19.98
N THR A 110 16.76 -19.68 20.93
CA THR A 110 16.26 -18.31 21.07
C THR A 110 16.54 -17.45 19.85
N ALA A 111 17.75 -17.53 19.26
CA ALA A 111 18.08 -16.78 18.06
C ALA A 111 17.27 -17.25 16.85
N LYS A 112 17.14 -18.57 16.63
CA LYS A 112 16.28 -19.15 15.58
C LYS A 112 14.83 -18.69 15.70
N THR A 113 14.29 -18.67 16.92
CA THR A 113 12.94 -18.14 17.20
C THR A 113 12.84 -16.66 16.89
N LYS A 114 13.86 -15.87 17.25
CA LYS A 114 13.88 -14.42 16.97
C LYS A 114 13.92 -14.15 15.47
N ILE A 115 14.82 -14.82 14.72
CA ILE A 115 14.90 -14.69 13.25
C ILE A 115 13.54 -14.98 12.61
N TRP A 116 12.92 -16.09 12.98
CA TRP A 116 11.61 -16.48 12.46
C TRP A 116 10.51 -15.47 12.82
N ALA A 117 10.50 -14.97 14.05
CA ALA A 117 9.51 -14.01 14.51
C ALA A 117 9.64 -12.66 13.79
N GLU A 118 10.85 -12.12 13.66
CA GLU A 118 11.11 -10.85 12.98
C GLU A 118 10.73 -10.94 11.49
N ALA A 119 11.08 -12.02 10.80
CA ALA A 119 10.65 -12.25 9.42
C ALA A 119 9.11 -12.30 9.30
N LYS A 120 8.45 -13.03 10.20
CA LYS A 120 6.99 -13.17 10.19
C LYS A 120 6.26 -11.85 10.46
N LEU A 121 6.84 -10.94 11.25
CA LEU A 121 6.25 -9.62 11.53
C LEU A 121 6.13 -8.75 10.28
N VAL A 122 6.96 -9.01 9.27
CA VAL A 122 6.96 -8.28 8.00
C VAL A 122 6.36 -9.08 6.84
N GLY A 123 5.67 -10.19 7.15
CA GLY A 123 5.03 -11.05 6.15
C GLY A 123 5.98 -11.98 5.40
N VAL A 124 7.22 -12.13 5.87
CA VAL A 124 8.20 -13.07 5.31
C VAL A 124 8.08 -14.41 6.01
N THR A 125 7.97 -15.49 5.22
CA THR A 125 7.87 -16.85 5.75
C THR A 125 9.18 -17.59 5.49
N VAL A 126 9.88 -17.92 6.57
CA VAL A 126 11.06 -18.79 6.55
C VAL A 126 10.77 -20.10 7.26
N LYS A 127 11.37 -21.19 6.77
CA LYS A 127 11.21 -22.50 7.41
C LYS A 127 11.93 -22.51 8.77
N PHE A 128 11.17 -22.73 9.85
CA PHE A 128 11.76 -22.86 11.18
C PHE A 128 12.59 -24.14 11.28
N SER A 129 13.88 -23.99 11.60
CA SER A 129 14.83 -25.11 11.72
C SER A 129 15.20 -25.35 13.18
N GLY A 130 14.35 -26.08 13.90
CA GLY A 130 14.50 -26.34 15.34
C GLY A 130 15.56 -27.38 15.73
N SER A 131 16.28 -27.99 14.79
CA SER A 131 17.35 -28.95 15.14
C SER A 131 18.60 -28.22 15.66
N ASN A 132 19.38 -28.93 16.48
CA ASN A 132 20.66 -28.47 17.02
C ASN A 132 21.81 -28.57 15.99
N THR A 133 21.49 -28.81 14.72
CA THR A 133 22.49 -28.80 13.65
C THR A 133 23.08 -27.40 13.52
N SER A 134 24.41 -27.30 13.57
CA SER A 134 25.11 -26.04 13.37
C SER A 134 24.91 -25.52 11.94
N GLY A 135 24.85 -24.19 11.78
CA GLY A 135 24.61 -23.46 10.54
C GLY A 135 23.13 -23.33 10.17
N ASN A 136 22.19 -23.85 10.97
CA ASN A 136 20.77 -23.73 10.69
C ASN A 136 20.25 -22.32 10.98
N GLY A 137 20.74 -21.67 12.03
CA GLY A 137 20.43 -20.29 12.34
C GLY A 137 20.90 -19.34 11.25
N GLU A 138 22.13 -19.55 10.76
CA GLU A 138 22.71 -18.76 9.67
C GLU A 138 21.93 -18.94 8.36
N LYS A 139 21.54 -20.18 8.01
CA LYS A 139 20.68 -20.45 6.85
C LYS A 139 19.33 -19.74 6.96
N MET A 140 18.68 -19.80 8.12
CA MET A 140 17.42 -19.10 8.37
C MET A 140 17.57 -17.58 8.24
N SER A 141 18.66 -17.03 8.79
CA SER A 141 18.98 -15.59 8.71
C SER A 141 19.15 -15.16 7.26
N LYS A 142 19.98 -15.89 6.50
CA LYS A 142 20.24 -15.62 5.08
C LYS A 142 18.97 -15.70 4.24
N GLU A 143 18.16 -16.76 4.43
CA GLU A 143 16.89 -16.94 3.73
C GLU A 143 15.92 -15.77 4.03
N ALA A 144 15.83 -15.36 5.29
CA ALA A 144 14.96 -14.25 5.70
C ALA A 144 15.41 -12.93 5.07
N ILE A 145 16.70 -12.61 5.14
CA ILE A 145 17.27 -11.38 4.58
C ILE A 145 17.08 -11.35 3.07
N GLU A 146 17.36 -12.44 2.36
CA GLU A 146 17.20 -12.50 0.90
C GLU A 146 15.75 -12.30 0.47
N GLN A 147 14.79 -12.88 1.20
CA GLN A 147 13.37 -12.62 0.94
C GLN A 147 12.98 -11.17 1.24
N ILE A 148 13.47 -10.59 2.35
CA ILE A 148 13.21 -9.19 2.68
C ILE A 148 13.77 -8.26 1.59
N ASP A 149 15.00 -8.48 1.13
CA ASP A 149 15.63 -7.65 0.11
C ASP A 149 14.87 -7.69 -1.22
N LYS A 150 14.43 -8.88 -1.66
CA LYS A 150 13.57 -9.01 -2.85
C LYS A 150 12.26 -8.23 -2.71
N ILE A 151 11.66 -8.23 -1.53
CA ILE A 151 10.43 -7.47 -1.28
C ILE A 151 10.71 -5.96 -1.31
N ILE A 152 11.80 -5.51 -0.70
CA ILE A 152 12.19 -4.10 -0.71
C ILE A 152 12.44 -3.63 -2.14
N GLU A 153 13.31 -4.33 -2.88
CA GLU A 153 13.64 -4.02 -4.28
C GLU A 153 12.37 -3.93 -5.12
N PHE A 154 11.49 -4.93 -5.02
CA PHE A 154 10.24 -4.95 -5.76
C PHE A 154 9.28 -3.79 -5.41
N LEU A 155 9.18 -3.42 -4.14
CA LEU A 155 8.33 -2.31 -3.71
C LEU A 155 8.89 -0.95 -4.15
N GLU A 156 10.21 -0.83 -4.20
CA GLU A 156 10.94 0.36 -4.66
C GLU A 156 10.96 0.49 -6.19
N GLU A 157 10.94 -0.60 -6.94
CA GLU A 157 10.80 -0.60 -8.40
C GLU A 157 9.52 0.15 -8.82
N GLY A 158 9.69 1.20 -9.63
CA GLY A 158 8.60 2.07 -10.10
C GLY A 158 8.13 3.13 -9.08
N THR A 159 8.97 3.47 -8.10
CA THR A 159 8.78 4.66 -7.23
C THR A 159 9.50 5.91 -7.78
N ASN A 160 10.18 5.78 -8.93
CA ASN A 160 10.80 6.84 -9.72
C ASN A 160 9.92 7.25 -10.91
#